data_AF-A0A7R9PBP1-F1
#
_entry.id   AF-A0A7R9PBP1-F1
#
_cell.length_a   1.000
_cell.length_b   1.000
_cell.length_c   1.000
_cell.angle_alpha   90.00
_cell.angle_beta   90.00
_cell.angle_gamma   90.00
#
_symmetry.space_group_name_H-M   'P 1'
#
loop_
_entity.id
_entity.type
_entity.pdbx_description
1 polymer ?
#
loop_
_entity_poly.entity_id
_entity_poly.type
_entity_poly.pdbx_seq_one_letter_code
_entity_poly.pdbx_strand_id
1 'polypeptide(L)' 'MANLPVCHNVESVNIRDMRHKYKDSNETFTEANLKCKEPIGQFKEWFEEACKVPEIKEANAVHLATATK' A
#
# COMPACT_ATOMS: atom_id res chain seq x y z
N MET A 1 -11.63 6.64 51.35
CA MET A 1 -12.30 6.63 50.03
C MET A 1 -11.23 6.84 48.98
N ALA A 2 -10.85 5.80 48.24
CA ALA A 2 -9.78 5.88 47.25
C ALA A 2 -10.38 6.28 45.88
N ASN A 3 -9.85 7.34 45.27
CA ASN A 3 -10.24 7.76 43.92
C ASN A 3 -9.60 6.81 42.89
N LEU A 4 -10.45 6.10 42.15
CA LEU A 4 -10.04 5.30 40.99
C LEU A 4 -9.58 6.23 39.86
N PRO A 5 -8.52 5.88 39.11
CA PRO A 5 -8.08 6.67 37.97
C PRO A 5 -9.18 6.65 36.89
N VAL A 6 -9.60 7.83 36.45
CA VAL A 6 -10.49 8.01 35.31
C VAL A 6 -9.73 7.55 34.07
N CYS A 7 -10.17 6.45 33.47
CA CYS A 7 -9.73 6.02 32.15
C CYS A 7 -9.98 7.17 31.18
N HIS A 8 -8.92 7.71 30.57
CA HIS A 8 -9.06 8.68 29.49
C HIS A 8 -9.88 8.00 28.40
N ASN A 9 -11.04 8.58 28.07
CA ASN A 9 -11.75 8.25 26.85
C ASN A 9 -10.76 8.45 25.71
N VAL A 10 -10.39 7.37 25.03
CA VAL A 10 -9.71 7.46 23.75
C VAL A 10 -10.69 8.18 22.86
N GLU A 11 -10.49 9.48 22.65
CA GLU A 11 -11.19 10.23 21.61
C GLU A 11 -11.12 9.37 20.35
N SER A 12 -12.27 9.10 19.73
CA SER A 12 -12.35 8.20 18.58
C SER A 12 -11.40 8.70 17.50
N VAL A 13 -10.22 8.07 17.39
CA VAL A 13 -9.20 8.47 16.43
C VAL A 13 -9.81 8.35 15.05
N ASN A 14 -9.93 9.47 14.34
CA ASN A 14 -10.44 9.49 12.99
C ASN A 14 -9.36 8.94 12.03
N ILE A 15 -9.27 7.61 11.96
CA ILE A 15 -8.32 6.88 11.12
C ILE A 15 -8.56 7.07 9.62
N ARG A 16 -9.72 7.61 9.22
CA ARG A 16 -10.05 7.88 7.81
C ARG A 16 -9.11 8.93 7.24
N ASP A 17 -8.84 9.97 8.01
CA ASP A 17 -8.03 11.12 7.58
C ASP A 17 -6.53 10.87 7.73
N MET A 18 -6.14 9.73 8.31
CA MET A 18 -4.74 9.29 8.39
C MET A 18 -4.22 8.66 7.09
N ARG A 19 -5.10 8.35 6.13
CA ARG A 19 -4.67 7.79 4.85
C ARG A 19 -3.99 8.88 4.03
N HIS A 20 -2.81 8.56 3.48
CA HIS A 20 -2.26 9.39 2.42
C HIS A 20 -3.28 9.50 1.29
N LYS A 21 -3.47 10.72 0.77
CA LYS A 21 -4.31 10.96 -0.39
C LYS A 21 -3.87 10.03 -1.51
N TYR A 22 -4.81 9.26 -2.04
CA TYR A 22 -4.54 8.45 -3.22
C TYR A 22 -4.51 9.35 -4.46
N LYS A 23 -3.78 8.89 -5.49
CA LYS A 23 -3.58 9.61 -6.76
C LYS A 23 -4.88 10.18 -7.35
N ASP A 24 -4.78 11.35 -7.98
CA ASP A 24 -5.88 11.99 -8.70
C ASP A 24 -6.06 11.40 -10.12
N SER A 25 -7.17 11.74 -10.79
CA SER A 25 -7.50 11.20 -12.13
C SER A 25 -6.43 11.46 -13.21
N ASN A 26 -5.68 12.56 -13.11
CA ASN A 26 -4.60 12.91 -14.02
C ASN A 26 -3.29 12.14 -13.75
N GLU A 27 -3.20 11.43 -12.63
CA GLU A 27 -2.07 10.55 -12.26
C GLU A 27 -2.36 9.07 -12.56
N THR A 28 -3.45 8.81 -13.28
CA THR A 28 -3.85 7.46 -13.70
C THR A 28 -2.76 6.83 -14.56
N PHE A 29 -2.42 5.58 -14.25
CA PHE A 29 -1.56 4.78 -15.11
C PHE A 29 -2.34 4.35 -16.35
N THR A 30 -1.85 4.72 -17.52
CA THR A 30 -2.42 4.43 -18.84
C THR A 30 -1.47 3.56 -19.66
N GLU A 31 -1.91 3.14 -20.84
CA GLU A 31 -1.09 2.36 -21.77
C GLU A 31 0.17 3.10 -22.22
N ALA A 32 0.15 4.44 -22.22
CA ALA A 32 1.32 5.26 -22.51
C ALA A 32 2.44 5.13 -21.47
N ASN A 33 2.12 4.64 -20.27
CA ASN A 33 3.08 4.42 -19.20
C ASN A 33 3.73 3.03 -19.24
N LEU A 34 3.22 2.11 -20.09
CA LEU A 34 3.79 0.78 -20.25
C LEU A 34 5.22 0.86 -20.82
N LYS A 35 6.11 0.12 -20.21
CA LYS A 35 7.49 -0.12 -20.66
C LYS A 35 7.59 -1.38 -21.52
N CYS A 36 6.67 -2.32 -21.34
CA CYS A 36 6.56 -3.54 -22.13
C CYS A 36 5.10 -3.92 -22.36
N LYS A 37 4.79 -4.52 -23.51
CA LYS A 37 3.45 -5.06 -23.81
C LYS A 37 3.24 -6.48 -23.29
N GLU A 38 4.33 -7.23 -23.09
CA GLU A 38 4.27 -8.57 -22.54
C GLU A 38 4.18 -8.48 -21.00
N PRO A 39 3.19 -9.15 -20.36
CA PRO A 39 2.91 -8.97 -18.93
C PRO A 39 4.08 -9.23 -17.99
N ILE A 40 4.86 -10.29 -18.21
CA ILE A 40 5.99 -10.65 -17.35
C ILE A 40 7.13 -9.64 -17.51
N GLY A 41 7.37 -9.18 -18.73
CA GLY A 41 8.29 -8.08 -19.01
C GLY A 41 7.88 -6.79 -18.31
N GLN A 42 6.59 -6.42 -18.34
CA GLN A 42 6.11 -5.23 -17.63
C GLN A 42 6.25 -5.37 -16.11
N PHE A 43 5.96 -6.55 -15.57
CA PHE A 43 6.17 -6.86 -14.16
C PHE A 43 7.65 -6.71 -13.78
N LYS A 44 8.57 -7.23 -14.61
CA LYS A 44 10.01 -7.10 -14.38
C LYS A 44 10.44 -5.64 -14.28
N GLU A 45 9.99 -4.79 -15.19
CA GLU A 45 10.30 -3.35 -15.16
C GLU A 45 9.85 -2.70 -13.83
N TRP A 46 8.62 -2.98 -13.38
CA TRP A 46 8.13 -2.48 -12.09
C TRP A 46 8.88 -3.05 -10.89
N PHE A 47 9.19 -4.34 -10.92
CA PHE A 47 9.88 -5.01 -9.82
C PHE A 47 11.31 -4.47 -9.66
N GLU A 48 12.02 -4.27 -10.77
CA GLU A 48 13.36 -3.69 -10.77
C GLU A 48 13.36 -2.22 -10.34
N GLU A 49 12.32 -1.45 -10.70
CA GLU A 49 12.13 -0.09 -10.20
C GLU A 49 11.87 -0.07 -8.70
N ALA A 50 10.95 -0.92 -8.21
CA ALA A 50 10.64 -1.04 -6.78
C ALA A 50 11.87 -1.42 -5.95
N CYS A 51 12.73 -2.32 -6.44
CA CYS A 51 13.99 -2.70 -5.77
C CYS A 51 14.98 -1.53 -5.60
N LYS A 52 14.84 -0.46 -6.39
CA LYS A 52 15.71 0.72 -6.33
C LYS A 52 15.19 1.79 -5.37
N VAL A 53 13.97 1.66 -4.86
CA VAL A 53 13.32 2.61 -3.94
C VAL A 53 13.54 2.13 -2.49
N PRO A 54 14.42 2.77 -1.69
CA PRO A 54 14.75 2.30 -0.34
C PRO A 54 13.57 2.21 0.63
N GLU A 55 12.53 3.01 0.39
CA GLU A 55 11.30 3.04 1.17
C GLU A 55 10.43 1.79 0.95
N ILE A 56 10.53 1.15 -0.22
CA ILE A 56 9.83 -0.09 -0.55
C ILE A 56 10.66 -1.26 -0.03
N LYS A 57 10.24 -1.79 1.11
CA LYS A 57 10.85 -2.99 1.70
C LYS A 57 10.18 -4.23 1.14
N GLU A 58 10.96 -5.30 0.98
CA GLU A 58 10.47 -6.62 0.56
C GLU A 58 9.60 -6.55 -0.69
N ALA A 59 10.09 -5.92 -1.76
CA ALA A 59 9.34 -5.79 -3.03
C ALA A 59 8.86 -7.13 -3.61
N ASN A 60 9.44 -8.25 -3.17
CA ASN A 60 9.10 -9.62 -3.55
C ASN A 60 8.13 -10.32 -2.58
N ALA A 61 7.71 -9.69 -1.48
CA ALA A 61 6.73 -10.26 -0.57
C ALA A 61 5.34 -10.29 -1.23
N VAL A 62 4.73 -11.47 -1.28
CA VAL A 62 3.43 -11.71 -1.95
C VAL A 62 2.48 -12.41 -0.99
N HIS A 63 1.25 -11.90 -0.89
CA HIS A 63 0.15 -12.58 -0.19
C HIS A 63 -0.52 -13.58 -1.14
N LEU A 64 -0.19 -14.86 -0.99
CA LEU A 64 -0.72 -15.93 -1.81
C LEU A 64 -1.97 -16.55 -1.16
N ALA A 65 -3.13 -16.30 -1.75
CA ALA A 65 -4.37 -16.98 -1.37
C ALA A 65 -4.47 -18.34 -2.07
N THR A 66 -4.97 -19.35 -1.37
CA THR A 66 -5.23 -20.70 -1.89
C THR A 66 -6.67 -21.11 -1.59
N ALA A 67 -7.18 -22.11 -2.30
CA ALA A 67 -8.50 -22.70 -2.08
C ALA A 67 -8.40 -24.22 -1.95
N THR A 68 -9.30 -24.82 -1.17
CA THR A 68 -9.50 -26.26 -1.20
C THR A 68 -10.16 -26.67 -2.53
N LYS A 69 -10.02 -27.93 -2.91
CA LYS A 69 -10.72 -28.48 -4.09
C LYS A 69 -12.22 -28.45 -3.93
#